data_AF-A0A838R5U6-F1
#
_entry.id   AF-A0A838R5U6-F1
#
_cell.length_a   1.000
_cell.length_b   1.000
_cell.length_c   1.000
_cell.angle_alpha   90.00
_cell.angle_beta   90.00
_cell.angle_gamma   90.00
#
_symmetry.space_group_name_H-M   'P 1'
#
loop_
_entity.id
_entity.type
_entity.pdbx_description
1 polymer ?
#
loop_
_entity_poly.entity_id
_entity_poly.type
_entity_poly.pdbx_seq_one_letter_code
_entity_poly.pdbx_strand_id
1 'polypeptide(L)'
;TWLKHLNVEECVLIVYSSSVRTFPADGSVADVRGSAGKSKRDELMRQLQTVKPGGWTNTLDALRKAYEYDVDTVLLFTDGAPSRASSGAYDERIAQQIYALSREHANVPINTIGLGNYFDENMATFLRTVASLTGGTFRGE
;
A
#
# COMPACT_ATOMS: atom_id res chain seq x y z
N THR A 1 -9.50 -2.58 14.90
CA THR A 1 -8.44 -2.19 13.95
C THR A 1 -8.59 -3.04 12.71
N TRP A 2 -8.46 -2.47 11.52
CA TRP A 2 -8.82 -3.12 10.24
C TRP A 2 -8.10 -4.46 9.99
N LEU A 3 -6.81 -4.57 10.34
CA LEU A 3 -6.00 -5.78 10.14
C LEU A 3 -6.58 -7.03 10.84
N LYS A 4 -7.36 -6.85 11.92
CA LYS A 4 -8.02 -7.97 12.62
C LYS A 4 -9.23 -8.54 11.87
N HIS A 5 -9.70 -7.82 10.86
CA HIS A 5 -10.88 -8.19 10.06
C HIS A 5 -10.51 -8.70 8.67
N LEU A 6 -9.23 -8.59 8.29
CA LEU A 6 -8.74 -9.17 7.04
C LEU A 6 -8.41 -10.64 7.24
N ASN A 7 -8.85 -11.48 6.28
CA ASN A 7 -8.49 -12.88 6.24
C ASN A 7 -7.11 -13.05 5.60
N VAL A 8 -6.07 -12.59 6.31
CA VAL A 8 -4.67 -12.65 5.90
C VAL A 8 -3.94 -13.66 6.77
N GLU A 9 -3.14 -14.52 6.15
CA GLU A 9 -2.33 -15.53 6.85
C GLU A 9 -0.96 -15.00 7.22
N GLU A 10 -0.31 -14.34 6.27
CA GLU A 10 1.06 -13.83 6.37
C GLU A 10 1.10 -12.44 5.77
N CYS A 11 1.82 -11.51 6.41
CA CYS A 11 1.91 -10.15 5.88
C CYS A 11 3.19 -9.43 6.29
N VAL A 12 3.58 -8.49 5.43
CA VAL A 12 4.43 -7.36 5.78
C VAL A 12 3.60 -6.08 5.60
N LEU A 13 3.62 -5.19 6.59
CA LEU A 13 3.02 -3.87 6.43
C LEU A 13 4.06 -2.92 5.86
N ILE A 14 3.76 -2.32 4.72
CA ILE A 14 4.57 -1.26 4.12
C ILE A 14 3.89 0.07 4.40
N VAL A 15 4.57 0.94 5.12
CA VAL A 15 4.10 2.29 5.42
C VAL A 15 4.96 3.29 4.70
N TYR A 16 4.33 4.18 3.94
CA TYR A 16 5.03 5.11 3.08
C TYR A 16 4.53 6.54 3.25
N SER A 17 5.48 7.47 3.17
CA SER A 17 5.24 8.88 2.87
C SER A 17 6.41 9.41 2.06
N SER A 18 7.28 10.27 2.59
CA SER A 18 8.55 10.63 1.95
C SER A 18 9.59 9.51 1.98
N SER A 19 9.41 8.53 2.87
CA SER A 19 10.24 7.32 3.00
C SER A 19 9.34 6.09 3.14
N VAL A 20 9.91 4.93 2.83
CA VAL A 20 9.24 3.63 2.94
C VAL A 20 9.80 2.91 4.17
N ARG A 21 8.91 2.36 4.99
CA ARG A 21 9.22 1.54 6.17
C ARG A 21 8.42 0.26 6.13
N THR A 22 8.99 -0.81 6.66
CA THR A 22 8.32 -2.12 6.79
C THR A 22 8.05 -2.43 8.25
N PHE A 23 6.96 -3.16 8.49
CA PHE A 23 6.68 -3.80 9.76
C PHE A 23 6.35 -5.28 9.51
N PRO A 24 7.09 -6.23 10.10
CA PRO A 24 8.21 -6.04 11.02
C PRO A 24 9.40 -5.23 10.46
N ALA A 25 10.13 -4.55 11.35
CA ALA A 25 11.19 -3.59 10.98
C ALA A 25 12.44 -4.25 10.38
N ASP A 26 12.63 -5.55 10.63
CA ASP A 26 13.65 -6.38 9.98
C ASP A 26 13.27 -6.76 8.54
N GLY A 27 12.06 -6.39 8.09
CA GLY A 27 11.55 -6.69 6.77
C GLY A 27 11.10 -8.13 6.59
N SER A 28 10.97 -8.93 7.65
CA SER A 28 10.43 -10.29 7.57
C SER A 28 8.93 -10.30 7.22
N VAL A 29 8.44 -11.41 6.68
CA VAL A 29 7.00 -11.66 6.54
C VAL A 29 6.48 -12.25 7.86
N ALA A 30 5.45 -11.65 8.43
CA ALA A 30 4.90 -12.05 9.71
C ALA A 30 3.73 -13.03 9.54
N ASP A 31 3.82 -14.21 10.16
CA ASP A 31 2.67 -15.11 10.32
C ASP A 31 1.68 -14.54 11.34
N VAL A 32 0.47 -14.28 10.86
CA VAL A 32 -0.64 -13.72 11.63
C VAL A 32 -1.78 -14.73 11.82
N ARG A 33 -1.61 -16.01 11.50
CA ARG A 33 -2.65 -17.04 11.67
C ARG A 33 -2.97 -17.35 13.14
N GLY A 34 -4.23 -17.71 13.37
CA GLY A 34 -4.70 -18.29 14.63
C GLY A 34 -4.48 -17.40 15.87
N SER A 35 -4.41 -18.03 17.04
CA SER A 35 -4.22 -17.37 18.33
C SER A 35 -2.80 -16.82 18.51
N ALA A 36 -1.78 -17.53 18.04
CA ALA A 36 -0.39 -17.08 18.07
C ALA A 36 -0.18 -15.80 17.24
N GLY A 37 -0.78 -15.73 16.05
CA GLY A 37 -0.77 -14.56 15.19
C GLY A 37 -1.54 -13.36 15.75
N LYS A 38 -2.38 -13.52 16.79
CA LYS A 38 -3.04 -12.39 17.46
C LYS A 38 -2.04 -11.43 18.08
N SER A 39 -1.04 -11.97 18.79
CA SER A 39 0.02 -11.16 19.39
C SER A 39 0.84 -10.44 18.33
N LYS A 40 1.09 -11.09 17.19
CA LYS A 40 1.79 -10.50 16.05
C LYS A 40 0.98 -9.40 15.38
N ARG A 41 -0.33 -9.58 15.15
CA ARG A 41 -1.24 -8.51 14.70
C ARG A 41 -1.23 -7.32 15.66
N ASP A 42 -1.31 -7.57 16.97
CA ASP A 42 -1.29 -6.50 17.97
C ASP A 42 0.05 -5.74 17.97
N GLU A 43 1.17 -6.45 17.78
CA GLU A 43 2.50 -5.84 17.61
C GLU A 43 2.59 -4.96 16.36
N LEU A 44 2.19 -5.49 15.20
CA LEU A 44 2.16 -4.74 13.94
C LEU A 44 1.28 -3.49 14.03
N MET A 45 0.12 -3.60 14.68
CA MET A 45 -0.76 -2.45 14.90
C MET A 45 -0.15 -1.41 15.84
N ARG A 46 0.55 -1.82 16.91
CA ARG A 46 1.27 -0.88 17.78
C ARG A 46 2.37 -0.15 17.01
N GLN A 47 3.12 -0.86 16.17
CA GLN A 47 4.14 -0.26 15.32
C GLN A 47 3.54 0.76 14.35
N LEU A 48 2.43 0.40 13.69
CA LEU A 48 1.70 1.32 12.81
C LEU A 48 1.22 2.58 13.54
N GLN A 49 0.75 2.47 14.78
CA GLN A 49 0.32 3.63 15.60
C GLN A 49 1.45 4.62 15.93
N THR A 50 2.72 4.21 15.81
CA THR A 50 3.86 5.13 16.02
C THR A 50 4.15 6.00 14.78
N VAL A 51 3.54 5.68 13.64
CA VAL A 51 3.76 6.39 12.38
C VAL A 51 3.04 7.74 12.43
N LYS A 52 3.83 8.82 12.38
CA LYS A 52 3.32 10.18 12.19
C LYS A 52 3.12 10.45 10.69
N PRO A 53 1.93 10.93 10.26
CA PRO A 53 1.72 11.40 8.90
C PRO A 53 2.64 12.59 8.57
N GLY A 54 3.02 12.73 7.30
CA GLY A 54 3.77 13.89 6.81
C GLY A 54 4.68 13.56 5.63
N GLY A 55 5.02 14.57 4.85
CA GLY A 55 5.80 14.43 3.62
C GLY A 55 4.90 14.35 2.38
N TRP A 56 5.36 13.62 1.37
CA TRP A 56 4.67 13.42 0.09
C TRP A 56 4.27 11.95 -0.07
N THR A 57 3.58 11.61 -1.16
CA THR A 57 3.00 10.29 -1.39
C THR A 57 3.91 9.45 -2.29
N ASN A 58 4.92 8.78 -1.71
CA ASN A 58 5.87 7.95 -2.44
C ASN A 58 5.36 6.55 -2.74
N THR A 59 4.27 6.48 -3.52
CA THR A 59 3.68 5.19 -3.92
C THR A 59 4.63 4.37 -4.79
N LEU A 60 5.50 5.00 -5.57
CA LEU A 60 6.43 4.29 -6.45
C LEU A 60 7.41 3.42 -5.65
N ASP A 61 8.09 3.99 -4.65
CA ASP A 61 9.04 3.21 -3.86
C ASP A 61 8.32 2.22 -2.93
N ALA A 62 7.10 2.55 -2.49
CA ALA A 62 6.28 1.62 -1.72
C ALA A 62 5.95 0.35 -2.52
N LEU A 63 5.56 0.50 -3.79
CA LEU A 63 5.27 -0.64 -4.67
C LEU A 63 6.53 -1.39 -5.06
N ARG A 64 7.64 -0.70 -5.35
CA ARG A 64 8.95 -1.37 -5.54
C ARG A 64 9.29 -2.24 -4.34
N LYS A 65 9.13 -1.72 -3.13
CA LYS A 65 9.37 -2.47 -1.90
C LYS A 65 8.42 -3.65 -1.76
N ALA A 66 7.15 -3.49 -2.12
CA ALA A 66 6.17 -4.58 -2.09
C ALA A 66 6.57 -5.73 -3.02
N TYR A 67 7.08 -5.42 -4.22
CA TYR A 67 7.51 -6.42 -5.20
C TYR A 67 8.85 -7.11 -4.86
N GLU A 68 9.54 -6.70 -3.79
CA GLU A 68 10.66 -7.49 -3.24
C GLU A 68 10.19 -8.74 -2.47
N TYR A 69 8.91 -8.83 -2.15
CA TYR A 69 8.31 -9.94 -1.40
C TYR A 69 7.61 -10.93 -2.33
N ASP A 70 7.72 -12.22 -2.00
CA ASP A 70 6.91 -13.27 -2.60
C ASP A 70 5.53 -13.28 -1.92
N VAL A 71 4.58 -12.56 -2.51
CA VAL A 71 3.21 -12.40 -2.01
C VAL A 71 2.19 -12.66 -3.12
N ASP A 72 1.01 -13.09 -2.72
CA ASP A 72 -0.11 -13.37 -3.62
C ASP A 72 -0.94 -12.11 -3.94
N THR A 73 -0.92 -11.09 -3.09
CA THR A 73 -1.61 -9.82 -3.34
C THR A 73 -1.02 -8.65 -2.56
N VAL A 74 -1.23 -7.44 -3.08
CA VAL A 74 -0.97 -6.18 -2.39
C VAL A 74 -2.29 -5.50 -2.04
N LEU A 75 -2.46 -5.10 -0.78
CA LEU A 75 -3.57 -4.24 -0.35
C LEU A 75 -3.06 -2.81 -0.16
N LEU A 76 -3.38 -1.92 -1.11
CA LEU A 76 -2.94 -0.53 -1.11
C LEU A 76 -4.00 0.36 -0.46
N PHE A 77 -3.73 0.84 0.76
CA PHE A 77 -4.56 1.84 1.43
C PHE A 77 -3.93 3.22 1.26
N THR A 78 -4.67 4.17 0.68
CA THR A 78 -4.16 5.54 0.51
C THR A 78 -5.26 6.58 0.41
N ASP A 79 -4.97 7.78 0.89
CA ASP A 79 -5.82 8.97 0.83
C ASP A 79 -5.40 9.97 -0.25
N GLY A 80 -4.43 9.60 -1.11
CA GLY A 80 -3.95 10.49 -2.16
C GLY A 80 -3.29 9.79 -3.34
N ALA A 81 -3.24 10.51 -4.46
CA ALA A 81 -2.48 10.13 -5.64
C ALA A 81 -0.96 10.34 -5.42
N PRO A 82 -0.08 9.67 -6.20
CA PRO A 82 1.36 9.90 -6.13
C PRO A 82 1.70 11.37 -6.38
N SER A 83 2.63 11.90 -5.60
CA SER A 83 2.95 13.33 -5.59
C SER A 83 4.44 13.63 -5.66
N ARG A 84 4.79 14.87 -6.03
CA ARG A 84 6.18 15.35 -6.08
C ARG A 84 6.74 15.61 -4.69
N ALA A 85 7.98 15.19 -4.47
CA ALA A 85 8.70 15.47 -3.23
C ALA A 85 8.82 16.97 -2.90
N SER A 86 8.95 17.82 -3.92
CA SER A 86 9.13 19.26 -3.76
C SER A 86 7.85 20.05 -3.49
N SER A 87 6.67 19.51 -3.85
CA SER A 87 5.42 20.28 -3.83
C SER A 87 4.21 19.56 -3.24
N GLY A 88 4.26 18.25 -3.00
CA GLY A 88 3.11 17.46 -2.54
C GLY A 88 1.95 17.36 -3.53
N ALA A 89 2.01 18.09 -4.65
CA ALA A 89 1.05 18.03 -5.74
C ALA A 89 1.20 16.74 -6.58
N TYR A 90 0.10 16.31 -7.18
CA TYR A 90 0.04 15.19 -8.12
C TYR A 90 1.12 15.28 -9.20
N ASP A 91 1.65 14.12 -9.58
CA ASP A 91 2.63 13.97 -10.65
C ASP A 91 2.25 12.83 -11.60
N GLU A 92 1.80 13.21 -12.79
CA GLU A 92 1.44 12.27 -13.85
C GLU A 92 2.63 11.41 -14.29
N ARG A 93 3.86 11.93 -14.29
CA ARG A 93 5.04 11.14 -14.71
C ARG A 93 5.33 10.03 -13.71
N ILE A 94 5.17 10.29 -12.41
CA ILE A 94 5.29 9.25 -11.37
C ILE A 94 4.14 8.25 -11.50
N ALA A 95 2.92 8.70 -11.77
CA ALA A 95 1.79 7.80 -12.01
C ALA A 95 2.07 6.85 -13.20
N GLN A 96 2.62 7.35 -14.31
CA GLN A 96 2.99 6.52 -15.45
C GLN A 96 4.09 5.51 -15.12
N GLN A 97 5.08 5.87 -14.29
CA GLN A 97 6.10 4.93 -13.79
C GLN A 97 5.47 3.83 -12.93
N ILE A 98 4.51 4.17 -12.06
CA ILE A 98 3.76 3.20 -11.26
C ILE A 98 2.95 2.27 -12.17
N TYR A 99 2.31 2.80 -13.21
CA TYR A 99 1.58 1.98 -14.17
C TYR A 99 2.49 1.03 -14.94
N ALA A 100 3.68 1.46 -15.34
CA ALA A 100 4.67 0.59 -15.98
C ALA A 100 5.08 -0.55 -15.02
N LEU A 101 5.47 -0.21 -13.79
CA LEU A 101 5.82 -1.18 -12.76
C LEU A 101 4.67 -2.16 -12.48
N SER A 102 3.43 -1.67 -12.43
CA SER A 102 2.25 -2.52 -12.21
C SER A 102 2.04 -3.52 -13.34
N ARG A 103 2.32 -3.14 -14.60
CA ARG A 103 2.25 -4.07 -15.75
C ARG A 103 3.34 -5.13 -15.71
N GLU A 104 4.55 -4.75 -15.28
CA GLU A 104 5.68 -5.68 -15.14
C GLU A 104 5.41 -6.79 -14.10
N HIS A 105 4.58 -6.49 -13.10
CA HIS A 105 4.20 -7.40 -12.02
C HIS A 105 2.72 -7.78 -12.03
N ALA A 106 2.10 -7.87 -13.21
CA ALA A 106 0.66 -8.12 -13.35
C ALA A 106 0.18 -9.47 -12.76
N ASN A 107 1.10 -10.37 -12.40
CA ASN A 107 0.81 -11.62 -11.71
C ASN A 107 0.52 -11.46 -10.21
N VAL A 108 0.78 -10.29 -9.62
CA VAL A 108 0.48 -9.97 -8.22
C VAL A 108 -0.59 -8.86 -8.19
N PRO A 109 -1.88 -9.19 -7.95
CA PRO A 109 -2.95 -8.20 -7.95
C PRO A 109 -2.79 -7.15 -6.85
N ILE A 110 -2.91 -5.87 -7.24
CA ILE A 110 -3.02 -4.74 -6.31
C ILE A 110 -4.51 -4.42 -6.12
N ASN A 111 -5.02 -4.67 -4.91
CA ASN A 111 -6.33 -4.20 -4.47
C ASN A 111 -6.18 -2.83 -3.82
N THR A 112 -6.79 -1.81 -4.41
CA THR A 112 -6.66 -0.42 -3.96
C THR A 112 -7.87 0.00 -3.14
N ILE A 113 -7.63 0.56 -1.96
CA ILE A 113 -8.62 1.12 -1.05
C ILE A 113 -8.35 2.63 -0.94
N GLY A 114 -9.21 3.43 -1.55
CA GLY A 114 -9.17 4.88 -1.44
C GLY A 114 -9.82 5.32 -0.13
N LEU A 115 -9.08 6.09 0.68
CA LEU A 115 -9.54 6.62 1.96
C LEU A 115 -9.84 8.11 1.83
N GLY A 116 -10.98 8.58 2.36
CA GLY A 116 -11.27 10.02 2.41
C GLY A 116 -11.82 10.57 1.10
N ASN A 117 -11.24 11.64 0.52
CA ASN A 117 -11.80 12.28 -0.66
C ASN A 117 -11.43 11.55 -1.98
N TYR A 118 -11.83 10.29 -2.11
CA TYR A 118 -11.65 9.50 -3.33
C TYR A 118 -12.49 9.99 -4.52
N PHE A 119 -13.26 11.07 -4.37
CA PHE A 119 -13.92 11.77 -5.48
C PHE A 119 -12.96 12.67 -6.26
N ASP A 120 -11.74 12.91 -5.76
CA ASP A 120 -10.69 13.54 -6.55
C ASP A 120 -10.40 12.70 -7.81
N GLU A 121 -10.51 13.33 -8.98
CA GLU A 121 -10.44 12.63 -10.26
C GLU A 121 -9.07 11.99 -10.49
N ASN A 122 -7.99 12.64 -10.07
CA ASN A 122 -6.63 12.11 -10.22
C ASN A 122 -6.44 10.88 -9.33
N MET A 123 -6.86 10.95 -8.07
CA MET A 123 -6.80 9.83 -7.13
C MET A 123 -7.67 8.67 -7.58
N ALA A 124 -8.93 8.92 -7.94
CA ALA A 124 -9.86 7.89 -8.40
C ALA A 124 -9.34 7.18 -9.66
N THR A 125 -8.86 7.96 -10.63
CA THR A 125 -8.30 7.43 -11.88
C THR A 125 -7.05 6.62 -11.61
N PHE A 126 -6.16 7.13 -10.75
CA PHE A 126 -4.93 6.43 -10.37
C PHE A 126 -5.21 5.06 -9.74
N LEU A 127 -6.05 5.02 -8.70
CA LEU A 127 -6.32 3.77 -7.97
C LEU A 127 -7.03 2.73 -8.86
N ARG A 128 -8.04 3.16 -9.62
CA ARG A 128 -8.73 2.27 -10.58
C ARG A 128 -7.79 1.74 -11.64
N THR A 129 -6.89 2.57 -12.16
CA THR A 129 -5.93 2.15 -13.19
C THR A 129 -4.95 1.12 -12.62
N VAL A 130 -4.35 1.36 -11.45
CA VAL A 130 -3.43 0.42 -10.80
C VAL A 130 -4.10 -0.94 -10.54
N ALA A 131 -5.30 -0.93 -9.97
CA ALA A 131 -6.05 -2.16 -9.73
C ALA A 131 -6.35 -2.90 -11.04
N SER A 132 -6.81 -2.19 -12.07
CA SER A 132 -7.13 -2.79 -13.37
C SER A 132 -5.92 -3.39 -14.07
N LEU A 133 -4.74 -2.78 -13.97
CA LEU A 133 -3.53 -3.26 -14.65
C LEU A 133 -2.98 -4.57 -14.06
N THR A 134 -3.33 -4.88 -12.81
CA THR A 134 -2.84 -6.07 -12.08
C THR A 134 -3.93 -7.11 -11.86
N GLY A 135 -5.14 -6.90 -12.38
CA GLY A 135 -6.30 -7.77 -12.13
C GLY A 135 -6.86 -7.68 -10.70
N GLY A 136 -6.46 -6.66 -9.93
CA GLY A 136 -7.02 -6.38 -8.61
C GLY A 136 -8.34 -5.60 -8.67
N THR A 137 -8.82 -5.15 -7.51
CA THR A 137 -10.08 -4.43 -7.38
C THR A 137 -9.91 -3.07 -6.69
N PHE A 138 -10.77 -2.11 -7.04
CA PHE A 138 -10.85 -0.81 -6.38
C PHE A 138 -12.07 -0.74 -5.44
N ARG A 139 -11.85 -0.21 -4.23
CA ARG A 139 -12.88 0.17 -3.26
C ARG A 139 -12.64 1.61 -2.81
N GLY A 140 -13.69 2.43 -2.83
CA GLY A 140 -13.69 3.76 -2.21
C GLY A 140 -14.49 3.71 -0.92
N GLU A 141 -13.90 4.21 0.17
CA GLU A 141 -14.47 4.25 1.52
C GLU A 141 -14.37 5.66 2.12
#